data_AF-A0A3S3RZF7-F1
#
_entry.id   AF-A0A3S3RZF7-F1
#
_cell.length_a   1.000
_cell.length_b   1.000
_cell.length_c   1.000
_cell.angle_alpha   90.00
_cell.angle_beta   90.00
_cell.angle_gamma   90.00
#
_symmetry.space_group_name_H-M   'P 1'
#
loop_
_entity.id
_entity.type
_entity.pdbx_description
1 polymer ?
#
loop_
_entity_poly.entity_id
_entity_poly.type
_entity_poly.pdbx_seq_one_letter_code
_entity_poly.pdbx_strand_id
1 'polypeptide(L)'
;GVSKHGRILELYRDENSTQSFYQTSCREGVKGRKCQFSPPLAYARCVQKYTYTYALVREFGVPEDTPWRLDYIRVRSGCSCERRIPINPSNS
;
A
#
# COMPACT_ATOMS: atom_id res chain seq x y z
N GLY A 1 -3.52 0.09 -10.62
CA GLY A 1 -3.04 0.69 -9.34
C GLY A 1 -4.20 0.93 -8.40
N VAL A 2 -3.93 1.39 -7.17
CA VAL A 2 -4.98 1.80 -6.20
C VAL A 2 -4.74 3.26 -5.85
N SER A 3 -5.75 4.11 -5.97
CA SER A 3 -5.64 5.55 -5.65
C SER A 3 -5.51 5.81 -4.14
N LYS A 4 -5.22 7.06 -3.76
CA LYS A 4 -5.29 7.52 -2.36
C LYS A 4 -6.64 7.27 -1.68
N HIS A 5 -7.72 7.25 -2.46
CA HIS A 5 -9.09 7.05 -1.98
C HIS A 5 -9.57 5.59 -2.13
N GLY A 6 -8.68 4.66 -2.44
CA GLY A 6 -9.02 3.23 -2.57
C GLY A 6 -9.66 2.83 -3.89
N ARG A 7 -9.86 3.74 -4.84
CA ARG A 7 -10.35 3.41 -6.19
C ARG A 7 -9.36 2.58 -6.98
N ILE A 8 -9.87 1.69 -7.82
CA ILE A 8 -9.07 0.87 -8.73
C ILE A 8 -8.79 1.68 -10.00
N LEU A 9 -7.51 1.72 -10.39
CA LEU A 9 -7.01 2.49 -11.51
C LEU A 9 -6.34 1.57 -12.53
N GLU A 10 -6.47 1.90 -13.81
CA GLU A 10 -5.63 1.36 -14.88
C GLU A 10 -4.31 2.13 -14.92
N LEU A 11 -3.20 1.44 -15.19
CA LEU A 11 -1.88 2.05 -15.36
C LEU A 11 -1.58 2.17 -16.85
N TYR A 12 -1.13 3.35 -17.30
CA TYR A 12 -0.73 3.54 -18.69
C TYR A 12 0.37 2.57 -19.09
N ARG A 13 0.21 1.99 -20.28
CA ARG A 13 1.19 1.16 -20.97
C ARG A 13 0.97 1.24 -22.48
N ASP A 14 2.04 1.43 -23.23
CA ASP A 14 2.08 1.28 -24.68
C ASP A 14 3.33 0.46 -25.10
N GLU A 15 3.61 0.36 -26.40
CA GLU A 15 4.77 -0.37 -26.93
C GLU A 15 6.13 0.24 -26.54
N ASN A 16 6.17 1.54 -26.27
CA ASN A 16 7.39 2.32 -26.01
C ASN A 16 7.56 2.73 -24.53
N SER A 17 6.50 2.62 -23.73
CA SER A 17 6.37 3.22 -22.40
C SER A 17 5.73 2.21 -21.44
N THR A 18 6.55 1.61 -20.59
CA THR A 18 6.08 0.80 -19.47
C THR A 18 6.47 1.48 -18.15
N GLN A 19 5.47 1.76 -17.31
CA GLN A 19 5.70 2.30 -15.98
C GLN A 19 6.03 1.17 -15.00
N SER A 20 7.22 1.23 -14.38
CA SER A 20 7.67 0.25 -13.38
C SER A 20 7.75 0.89 -11.99
N PHE A 21 7.34 0.12 -10.97
CA PHE A 21 7.29 0.60 -9.60
C PHE A 21 8.01 -0.38 -8.67
N TYR A 22 9.01 0.11 -7.94
CA TYR A 22 9.67 -0.67 -6.90
C TYR A 22 8.75 -0.84 -5.70
N GLN A 23 8.65 -2.08 -5.23
CA GLN A 23 7.77 -2.44 -4.11
C GLN A 23 8.49 -3.31 -3.11
N THR A 24 8.42 -2.90 -1.84
CA THR A 24 8.99 -3.64 -0.71
C THR A 24 7.87 -4.21 0.15
N SER A 25 7.75 -5.53 0.15
CA SER A 25 6.72 -6.25 0.91
C SER A 25 7.26 -6.78 2.22
N CYS A 26 6.39 -6.97 3.22
CA CYS A 26 6.71 -7.87 4.32
C CYS A 26 7.09 -9.25 3.74
N ARG A 27 8.13 -9.87 4.32
CA ARG A 27 8.46 -11.26 4.03
C ARG A 27 7.23 -12.14 4.25
N GLU A 28 7.11 -13.18 3.43
CA GLU A 28 6.02 -14.15 3.53
C GLU A 28 5.91 -14.71 4.96
N GLY A 29 4.69 -14.84 5.46
CA GLY A 29 4.41 -15.29 6.82
C GLY A 29 4.76 -14.29 7.94
N VAL A 30 5.35 -13.13 7.65
CA VAL A 30 5.75 -12.14 8.69
C VAL A 30 4.64 -11.14 9.01
N LYS A 31 3.83 -10.74 8.02
CA LYS A 31 2.75 -9.75 8.22
C LYS A 31 1.80 -10.20 9.33
N GLY A 32 1.60 -9.33 10.33
CA GLY A 32 0.72 -9.59 11.48
C GLY A 32 1.32 -10.48 12.57
N ARG A 33 2.51 -11.06 12.38
CA ARG A 33 3.21 -11.80 13.44
C ARG A 33 3.80 -10.84 14.48
N LYS A 34 4.05 -11.37 15.67
CA LYS A 34 4.83 -10.68 16.70
C LYS A 34 6.21 -10.37 16.14
N CYS A 35 6.71 -9.16 16.39
CA CYS A 35 8.04 -8.80 15.93
C CYS A 35 9.10 -9.57 16.70
N GLN A 36 10.13 -10.04 15.99
CA GLN A 36 11.20 -10.88 16.56
C GLN A 36 11.88 -10.23 17.79
N PHE A 37 12.14 -8.92 17.75
CA PHE A 37 12.82 -8.19 18.81
C PHE A 37 11.87 -7.34 19.67
N SER A 38 10.58 -7.69 19.72
CA SER A 38 9.63 -6.99 20.60
C SER A 38 9.70 -7.53 22.04
N PRO A 39 9.63 -6.66 23.07
CA PRO A 39 9.54 -7.11 24.45
C PRO A 39 8.39 -8.11 24.65
N PRO A 40 8.50 -9.08 25.58
CA PRO A 40 7.49 -10.11 25.81
C PRO A 40 6.07 -9.55 25.97
N LEU A 41 5.94 -8.48 26.75
CA LEU A 41 4.68 -7.81 27.10
C LEU A 41 4.23 -6.75 26.08
N ALA A 42 5.08 -6.41 25.10
CA ALA A 42 4.71 -5.43 24.09
C ALA A 42 3.79 -6.08 23.05
N TYR A 43 2.59 -5.51 22.89
CA TYR A 43 1.70 -5.87 21.80
C TYR A 43 2.18 -5.21 20.51
N ALA A 44 3.21 -5.78 19.89
CA ALA A 44 3.82 -5.27 18.68
C ALA A 44 3.69 -6.26 17.53
N ARG A 45 3.33 -5.76 16.33
CA ARG A 45 3.13 -6.58 15.13
C ARG A 45 3.82 -5.99 13.91
N CYS A 46 4.22 -6.87 13.01
CA CYS A 46 4.74 -6.48 11.70
C CYS A 46 3.60 -5.99 10.79
N VAL A 47 3.70 -4.75 10.32
CA VAL A 47 2.70 -4.09 9.49
C VAL A 47 3.31 -3.71 8.14
N GLN A 48 2.58 -4.04 7.07
CA GLN A 48 2.94 -3.63 5.71
C GLN A 48 2.80 -2.13 5.59
N LYS A 49 3.87 -1.46 5.18
CA LYS A 49 3.91 -0.04 4.90
C LYS A 49 3.64 0.25 3.44
N TYR A 50 3.03 1.39 3.22
CA TYR A 50 2.67 1.90 1.91
C TYR A 50 3.13 3.35 1.79
N THR A 51 3.45 3.76 0.58
CA THR A 51 3.62 5.16 0.19
C THR A 51 2.83 5.42 -1.09
N TYR A 52 2.84 6.67 -1.54
CA TYR A 52 2.21 7.08 -2.77
C TYR A 52 3.26 7.61 -3.74
N THR A 53 3.19 7.14 -4.99
CA THR A 53 4.01 7.64 -6.09
C THR A 53 3.13 8.06 -7.25
N TYR A 54 3.61 8.97 -8.08
CA TYR A 54 2.91 9.37 -9.29
C TYR A 54 2.92 8.26 -10.34
N ALA A 55 1.83 8.18 -11.11
CA ALA A 55 1.70 7.35 -12.29
C ALA A 55 0.70 7.99 -13.26
N LEU A 56 0.87 7.73 -14.56
CA LEU A 56 -0.16 7.96 -15.57
C LEU A 56 -1.23 6.87 -15.45
N VAL A 57 -2.46 7.30 -15.21
CA VAL A 57 -3.58 6.43 -14.88
C VAL A 57 -4.89 6.89 -15.52
N ARG A 58 -5.87 6.01 -15.55
CA ARG A 58 -7.30 6.33 -15.69
C ARG A 58 -8.12 5.46 -14.73
N GLU A 59 -9.36 5.82 -14.48
CA GLU A 59 -10.25 4.99 -13.65
C GLU A 59 -10.48 3.63 -14.34
N PHE A 60 -10.60 2.54 -13.58
CA PHE A 60 -10.79 1.22 -14.16
C PHE A 60 -12.20 1.06 -14.75
N GLY A 61 -12.29 0.50 -15.96
CA GLY A 61 -13.57 0.22 -16.62
C GLY A 61 -14.28 1.44 -17.22
N VAL A 62 -13.56 2.54 -17.44
CA VAL A 62 -14.05 3.69 -18.21
C VAL A 62 -13.83 3.48 -19.72
N PRO A 63 -14.52 4.23 -20.59
CA PRO A 63 -14.30 4.19 -22.04
C PRO A 63 -12.82 4.34 -22.42
N GLU A 64 -12.36 3.63 -23.45
CA GLU A 64 -10.94 3.59 -23.83
C GLU A 64 -10.38 4.96 -24.29
N ASP A 65 -11.25 5.84 -24.79
CA ASP A 65 -10.95 7.21 -25.18
C ASP A 65 -10.80 8.16 -23.99
N THR A 66 -11.06 7.69 -22.76
CA THR A 66 -10.86 8.49 -21.54
C THR A 66 -9.39 8.90 -21.42
N PRO A 67 -9.09 10.21 -21.34
CA PRO A 67 -7.72 10.69 -21.27
C PRO A 67 -6.97 10.16 -20.04
N TRP A 68 -5.70 9.85 -20.24
CA TRP A 68 -4.77 9.55 -19.16
C TRP A 68 -4.51 10.81 -18.33
N ARG A 69 -4.42 10.63 -17.01
CA ARG A 69 -4.13 11.70 -16.07
C ARG A 69 -3.03 11.27 -15.11
N LEU A 70 -2.25 12.23 -14.63
CA LEU A 70 -1.29 11.98 -13.57
C LEU A 70 -2.04 11.89 -12.23
N ASP A 71 -1.84 10.82 -11.48
CA ASP A 71 -2.36 10.68 -10.12
C ASP A 71 -1.42 9.84 -9.25
N TYR A 72 -1.70 9.80 -7.97
CA TYR A 72 -1.02 8.95 -7.01
C TYR A 72 -1.57 7.53 -7.01
N ILE A 73 -0.65 6.57 -7.09
CA ILE A 73 -0.92 5.17 -6.80
C ILE A 73 -0.26 4.74 -5.48
N ARG A 74 -0.94 3.88 -4.75
CA ARG A 74 -0.41 3.24 -3.54
C ARG A 74 0.58 2.14 -3.91
N VAL A 75 1.79 2.22 -3.38
CA VAL A 75 2.85 1.21 -3.55
C VAL A 75 3.33 0.70 -2.20
N ARG A 76 3.72 -0.58 -2.13
CA ARG A 76 4.29 -1.18 -0.93
C ARG A 76 5.69 -0.59 -0.67
N SER A 77 5.90 0.06 0.47
CA SER A 77 7.16 0.76 0.78
C SER A 77 8.05 0.04 1.79
N GLY A 78 7.53 -0.97 2.49
CA GLY A 78 8.32 -1.73 3.46
C GLY A 78 7.49 -2.50 4.46
N CYS A 79 8.15 -3.00 5.49
CA CYS A 79 7.53 -3.69 6.62
C CYS A 79 8.13 -3.13 7.91
N SER A 80 7.30 -2.69 8.85
CA SER A 80 7.79 -2.17 10.13
C SER A 80 7.10 -2.84 11.31
N CYS A 81 7.78 -2.85 12.46
CA CYS A 81 7.16 -3.24 13.71
C CYS A 81 6.39 -2.06 14.30
N GLU A 82 5.11 -2.23 14.57
CA GLU A 82 4.28 -1.22 15.23
C GLU A 82 3.74 -1.73 16.55
N ARG A 83 3.85 -0.90 17.60
CA ARG A 83 3.15 -1.14 18.87
C ARG A 83 1.69 -0.79 18.69
N ARG A 84 0.81 -1.74 18.97
CA ARG A 84 -0.62 -1.49 19.14
C ARG A 84 -0.89 -1.33 20.63
N ILE A 85 -1.41 -0.19 21.04
CA ILE A 85 -1.96 -0.06 22.38
C ILE A 85 -3.37 -0.64 22.30
N PRO A 86 -3.75 -1.65 23.09
CA PRO A 86 -5.13 -2.10 23.13
C PRO A 86 -6.00 -0.92 23.59
N ILE A 87 -6.94 -0.52 22.74
CA ILE A 87 -7.96 0.46 23.11
C ILE A 87 -8.86 -0.24 24.12
N ASN A 88 -8.87 0.19 25.38
CA ASN A 88 -9.89 -0.26 26.33
C ASN A 88 -11.24 0.26 25.84
N PRO A 89 -12.24 -0.59 25.56
CA PRO A 89 -13.57 -0.15 25.12
C PRO A 89 -14.40 0.53 26.23
N SER A 90 -13.77 1.02 27.30
CA SER A 90 -14.44 1.66 28.44
C SER A 90 -14.42 3.20 28.39
N ASN A 91 -14.14 3.81 27.24
CA ASN A 91 -14.27 5.27 27.04
C ASN A 91 -14.47 5.61 25.54
N SER A 92 -15.62 5.21 25.00
CA SER A 92 -16.35 5.91 23.91
C SER A 92 -17.65 5.19 23.61
#